data_AF-A0A3N2QSA6-F1
#
_entry.id   AF-A0A3N2QSA6-F1
#
_cell.length_a   1.000
_cell.length_b   1.000
_cell.length_c   1.000
_cell.angle_alpha   90.00
_cell.angle_beta   90.00
_cell.angle_gamma   90.00
#
_symmetry.space_group_name_H-M   'P 1'
#
loop_
_entity.id
_entity.type
_entity.pdbx_description
1 polymer ?
#
loop_
_entity_poly.entity_id
_entity_poly.type
_entity_poly.pdbx_seq_one_letter_code
_entity_poly.pdbx_strand_id
1 'polypeptide(L)' 'MDGFWFWLLLLFLLIAVFAWPTWPHTRDRWPYRAGGGSRYAISATAVALMLLVIVLFWLGLLAIAWPWAAVEPVPPVTR' A
#
# COMPACT_ATOMS: atom_id res chain seq x y z
N MET A 1 -17.22 -5.35 -7.26
CA MET A 1 -16.00 -5.38 -6.40
C MET A 1 -14.85 -4.59 -7.04
N ASP A 2 -14.90 -4.36 -8.36
CA ASP A 2 -13.78 -3.92 -9.20
C ASP A 2 -13.24 -2.50 -8.92
N GLY A 3 -14.04 -1.64 -8.28
CA GLY A 3 -13.61 -0.28 -7.92
C GLY A 3 -13.15 -0.11 -6.47
N PHE A 4 -13.45 -1.06 -5.58
CA PHE A 4 -13.29 -0.84 -4.14
C PHE A 4 -11.83 -0.56 -3.77
N TRP A 5 -10.90 -1.39 -4.26
CA TRP A 5 -9.47 -1.23 -4.00
C TRP A 5 -8.89 0.04 -4.61
N PHE A 6 -9.34 0.42 -5.80
CA PHE A 6 -8.95 1.68 -6.44
C PHE A 6 -9.36 2.89 -5.58
N TRP A 7 -10.62 2.95 -5.18
CA TRP A 7 -11.14 4.04 -4.34
C TRP A 7 -10.52 4.06 -2.95
N LEU A 8 -10.23 2.90 -2.37
CA LEU A 8 -9.55 2.79 -1.08
C LEU A 8 -8.11 3.34 -1.14
N LEU A 9 -7.35 2.97 -2.18
CA LEU A 9 -6.00 3.49 -2.41
C LEU A 9 -6.01 4.99 -2.67
N LEU A 10 -6.96 5.47 -3.48
CA LEU A 10 -7.12 6.90 -3.76
C LEU A 10 -7.44 7.68 -2.48
N LEU A 11 -8.30 7.14 -1.61
CA LEU A 11 -8.64 7.74 -0.32
C LEU A 11 -7.40 7.81 0.59
N PHE A 12 -6.63 6.73 0.70
CA PHE A 12 -5.39 6.74 1.48
C PHE A 12 -4.36 7.73 0.94
N LEU A 13 -4.23 7.84 -0.39
CA LEU A 13 -3.35 8.82 -1.02
C LEU A 13 -3.78 10.25 -0.69
N LEU A 14 -5.07 10.56 -0.80
CA LEU A 14 -5.60 11.88 -0.45
C LEU A 14 -5.34 12.21 1.02
N ILE A 15 -5.62 11.27 1.94
CA ILE A 15 -5.35 11.45 3.37
C ILE A 15 -3.85 11.71 3.60
N ALA A 16 -2.96 10.95 2.95
CA ALA A 16 -1.51 11.14 3.08
C ALA A 16 -1.04 12.52 2.58
N VAL A 17 -1.60 13.00 1.46
CA VAL A 17 -1.27 14.32 0.90
C VAL A 17 -1.80 15.45 1.78
N PHE A 18 -3.04 15.36 2.26
CA PHE A 18 -3.65 16.38 3.13
C PHE A 18 -3.06 16.39 4.54
N ALA A 19 -2.60 15.24 5.03
CA ALA A 19 -1.96 15.11 6.33
C ALA A 19 -0.47 15.49 6.31
N TRP A 20 0.07 15.93 5.17
CA TRP A 20 1.51 16.15 5.02
C TRP A 20 1.99 17.35 5.88
N PRO A 21 3.02 17.19 6.72
CA PRO A 21 3.47 18.21 7.68
C PRO A 21 4.19 19.42 7.05
N THR A 22 4.34 19.46 5.73
CA THR A 22 4.88 20.60 4.99
C THR A 22 3.84 21.68 4.76
N TRP A 23 2.55 21.34 4.87
CA TRP A 23 1.46 22.30 4.72
C TRP A 23 1.40 23.24 5.93
N PRO A 24 1.29 24.55 5.71
CA PRO A 24 1.20 25.54 6.79
C PRO A 24 0.07 25.23 7.78
N HIS A 25 -1.10 24.81 7.28
CA HIS A 25 -2.26 24.58 8.13
C HIS A 25 -2.15 23.31 9.00
N THR A 26 -1.33 22.34 8.58
CA THR A 26 -1.25 21.00 9.20
C THR A 26 -0.09 20.95 10.19
N ARG A 27 0.99 21.68 9.88
CA ARG A 27 2.21 21.79 10.70
C ARG A 27 1.96 22.36 12.09
N ASP A 28 1.10 23.36 12.22
CA ASP A 28 0.86 24.06 13.49
C ASP A 28 -0.19 23.37 14.37
N ARG A 29 -0.81 22.29 13.88
CA ARG A 29 -1.82 21.52 14.60
C ARG A 29 -1.20 20.32 15.30
N TRP A 30 -1.72 19.99 16.49
CA TRP A 30 -1.44 18.69 17.12
C TRP A 30 -1.94 17.59 16.17
N PRO A 31 -1.16 16.54 15.85
CA PRO A 31 0.06 16.05 16.49
C PRO A 31 1.40 16.56 15.88
N TYR A 32 1.37 17.34 14.80
CA TYR A 32 2.56 17.82 14.07
C TYR A 32 3.26 19.04 14.70
N ARG A 33 2.63 19.64 15.73
CA ARG A 33 3.14 20.83 16.45
C ARG A 33 4.45 20.58 17.21
N ALA A 34 4.84 19.32 17.44
CA ALA A 34 6.10 18.96 18.07
C ALA A 34 7.27 19.27 17.10
N GLY A 35 8.08 20.29 17.42
CA GLY A 35 9.26 20.64 16.65
C GLY A 35 10.28 19.48 16.54
N GLY A 36 11.12 19.50 15.50
CA GLY A 36 12.15 18.48 15.26
C GLY A 36 11.70 17.32 14.37
N GLY A 37 12.32 16.15 14.49
CA GLY A 37 12.01 14.97 13.65
C GLY A 37 10.62 14.36 13.89
N SER A 38 10.06 14.57 15.09
CA SER A 38 8.74 14.07 15.51
C SER A 38 7.61 14.50 14.58
N ARG A 39 7.66 15.72 14.04
CA ARG A 39 6.68 16.23 13.05
C ARG A 39 6.57 15.38 11.80
N TYR A 40 7.58 14.59 11.46
CA TYR A 40 7.54 13.73 10.28
C TYR A 40 7.13 12.30 10.61
N ALA A 41 7.18 11.89 11.88
CA ALA A 41 6.98 10.52 12.29
C ALA A 41 5.62 9.97 11.81
N ILE A 42 4.54 10.73 12.01
CA ILE A 42 3.18 10.28 11.65
C ILE A 42 3.01 10.14 10.14
N SER A 43 3.46 11.13 9.38
CA SER A 43 3.47 11.08 7.91
C SER A 43 4.40 9.97 7.40
N ALA A 44 5.55 9.75 8.01
CA ALA A 44 6.47 8.67 7.66
C ALA A 44 5.83 7.30 7.95
N THR A 45 5.11 7.14 9.06
CA THR A 45 4.33 5.95 9.37
C THR A 45 3.21 5.74 8.36
N ALA A 46 2.50 6.79 7.95
CA ALA A 46 1.46 6.70 6.93
C ALA A 46 2.03 6.24 5.57
N VAL A 47 3.17 6.81 5.15
CA VAL A 47 3.88 6.38 3.93
C VAL A 47 4.36 4.93 4.06
N ALA A 48 4.92 4.55 5.20
CA ALA A 48 5.37 3.18 5.44
C ALA A 48 4.21 2.17 5.39
N LEU A 49 3.05 2.51 5.96
CA LEU A 49 1.84 1.69 5.89
C LEU A 49 1.32 1.59 4.45
N MET A 50 1.29 2.70 3.70
CA MET A 50 0.91 2.69 2.29
C MET A 50 1.83 1.77 1.48
N LEU A 51 3.15 1.90 1.64
CA LEU A 51 4.13 1.04 0.96
C LEU A 51 3.95 -0.43 1.35
N LEU A 52 3.72 -0.71 2.63
CA LEU A 52 3.46 -2.07 3.13
C LEU A 52 2.22 -2.67 2.44
N VAL A 53 1.11 -1.92 2.37
CA VAL A 53 -0.12 -2.36 1.69
C VAL A 53 0.15 -2.65 0.22
N ILE A 54 0.90 -1.79 -0.48
CA ILE A 54 1.26 -2.00 -1.88
C ILE A 54 2.08 -3.27 -2.05
N VAL A 55 3.08 -3.50 -1.21
CA VAL A 55 3.92 -4.71 -1.25
C VAL A 55 3.09 -5.96 -1.00
N LEU A 56 2.25 -5.95 0.04
CA LEU A 56 1.37 -7.09 0.35
C LEU A 56 0.36 -7.37 -0.77
N PHE A 57 -0.19 -6.33 -1.39
CA PHE A 57 -1.08 -6.46 -2.54
C PHE A 57 -0.38 -7.16 -3.71
N TRP A 58 0.83 -6.72 -4.07
CA TRP A 58 1.63 -7.35 -5.14
C TRP A 58 2.02 -8.80 -4.80
N LEU A 59 2.40 -9.07 -3.55
CA LEU A 59 2.69 -10.43 -3.09
C LEU A 59 1.44 -11.32 -3.17
N GLY A 60 0.27 -10.79 -2.81
CA GLY A 60 -1.00 -11.49 -2.94
C GLY A 60 -1.34 -11.82 -4.40
N LEU A 61 -1.10 -10.88 -5.33
CA LEU A 61 -1.28 -11.13 -6.76
C LEU A 61 -0.33 -12.19 -7.29
N LEU A 62 0.96 -12.11 -6.95
CA LEU A 62 1.93 -13.15 -7.27
C LEU A 62 1.48 -14.50 -6.72
N ALA A 63 0.95 -14.52 -5.50
CA ALA A 63 0.47 -15.74 -4.89
C ALA A 63 -0.79 -16.33 -5.49
N ILE A 64 -1.53 -15.59 -6.31
CA ILE A 64 -2.67 -16.13 -7.04
C ILE A 64 -2.27 -16.49 -8.48
N ALA A 65 -1.47 -15.63 -9.10
CA ALA A 65 -1.11 -15.74 -10.52
C ALA A 65 0.03 -16.72 -10.78
N TRP A 66 0.90 -16.97 -9.80
CA TRP A 66 2.02 -17.88 -9.97
C TRP A 66 1.56 -19.33 -9.92
N PRO A 67 1.86 -20.15 -10.94
CA PRO A 67 1.55 -21.56 -10.92
C PRO A 67 2.45 -22.25 -9.90
N TRP A 68 1.96 -22.39 -8.67
CA TRP A 68 2.68 -23.04 -7.57
C TRP A 68 2.88 -24.54 -7.79
N ALA A 69 2.06 -25.16 -8.65
CA ALA A 69 2.16 -26.55 -9.03
C ALA A 69 2.87 -26.68 -10.39
N ALA A 70 3.86 -27.56 -10.45
CA ALA A 70 4.41 -28.01 -11.73
C ALA A 70 3.30 -28.74 -12.50
N VAL A 71 3.04 -28.33 -13.73
CA VAL A 71 2.15 -29.08 -14.62
C VAL A 71 2.91 -30.33 -15.05
N GLU A 72 2.55 -31.49 -14.51
CA GLU A 72 3.11 -32.75 -14.99
C GLU A 72 2.68 -32.96 -16.46
N PRO A 73 3.61 -33.28 -17.37
CA PRO A 73 3.26 -33.56 -18.74
C PRO A 73 2.39 -34.82 -18.79
N VAL A 74 1.16 -34.69 -19.29
CA VAL A 74 0.27 -35.83 -19.53
C VAL A 74 0.93 -36.74 -20.57
N PRO A 75 1.20 -38.03 -20.26
CA PRO A 75 1.81 -38.93 -21.22
C PRO A 75 0.88 -39.13 -22.43
N PRO A 76 1.42 -39.22 -23.66
CA PRO A 76 0.61 -39.40 -24.85
C PRO A 76 -0.15 -40.73 -24.78
N VAL A 77 -1.46 -40.68 -25.04
CA VAL A 77 -2.31 -41.88 -25.14
C VAL A 77 -1.93 -42.63 -26.42
N THR A 78 -1.09 -43.66 -26.29
CA THR A 78 -0.85 -44.64 -27.35
C THR A 78 -2.13 -45.46 -27.55
N ARG A 79 -2.76 -45.32 -28.72
CA ARG A 79 -3.79 -46.25 -29.23
C ARG A 79 -3.14 -47.37 -30.03
#